data_AF-A0A439QXS4-F1
#
_entry.id   AF-A0A439QXS4-F1
#
_cell.length_a   1.000
_cell.length_b   1.000
_cell.length_c   1.000
_cell.angle_alpha   90.00
_cell.angle_beta   90.00
_cell.angle_gamma   90.00
#
_symmetry.space_group_name_H-M   'P 1'
#
loop_
_entity.id
_entity.type
_entity.pdbx_description
1 polymer ?
#
loop_
_entity_poly.entity_id
_entity_poly.type
_entity_poly.pdbx_seq_one_letter_code
_entity_poly.pdbx_strand_id
1 'polypeptide(L)'
;AARIAALASPGQLLATQPIADAAAAKGILVRDLGEVALRSVADEIPLYEIELAPSPDPAWIDPVCKMHAPYASYRRAAPEGPWFCSPRCEEAYRKSPQAYPLAR
;
A
#
# COMPACT_ATOMS: atom_id res chain seq x y z
N ALA A 1 17.54 5.28 -9.15
CA ALA A 1 16.39 5.34 -8.22
C ALA A 1 16.07 6.77 -7.71
N ALA A 2 16.99 7.50 -7.08
CA ALA A 2 16.66 8.77 -6.40
C ALA A 2 15.89 9.82 -7.23
N ARG A 3 16.20 9.97 -8.53
CA ARG A 3 15.51 10.92 -9.42
C ARG A 3 14.06 10.51 -9.70
N ILE A 4 13.84 9.21 -9.88
CA ILE A 4 12.52 8.61 -10.12
C ILE A 4 11.66 8.74 -8.85
N ALA A 5 12.24 8.45 -7.69
CA ALA A 5 11.55 8.59 -6.40
C ALA A 5 11.10 10.05 -6.12
N ALA A 6 11.86 11.04 -6.59
CA ALA A 6 11.51 12.45 -6.45
C ALA A 6 10.29 12.88 -7.30
N LEU A 7 9.89 12.08 -8.29
CA LEU A 7 8.70 12.32 -9.11
C LEU A 7 7.45 11.61 -8.57
N ALA A 8 7.61 10.62 -7.69
CA ALA A 8 6.50 9.82 -7.21
C ALA A 8 5.58 10.62 -6.29
N SER A 9 4.26 10.45 -6.47
CA SER A 9 3.26 10.88 -5.50
C SER A 9 3.30 10.01 -4.24
N PRO A 10 2.76 10.47 -3.09
CA PRO A 10 2.61 9.63 -1.91
C PRO A 10 1.87 8.32 -2.23
N GLY A 11 2.46 7.17 -1.90
CA GLY A 11 1.89 5.85 -2.17
C GLY A 11 2.12 5.32 -3.59
N GLN A 12 2.74 6.10 -4.48
CA GLN A 12 3.03 5.69 -5.84
C GLN A 12 4.37 4.95 -5.94
N LEU A 13 4.38 3.82 -6.66
CA LEU A 13 5.59 3.05 -6.95
C LEU A 13 5.97 3.22 -8.43
N LEU A 14 7.02 4.01 -8.69
CA LEU A 14 7.57 4.21 -10.03
C LEU A 14 8.77 3.30 -10.29
N ALA A 15 8.85 2.78 -11.50
CA ALA A 15 9.85 1.81 -11.93
C ALA A 15 10.36 2.10 -13.35
N THR A 16 11.59 1.68 -13.63
CA THR A 16 12.14 1.61 -14.99
C THR A 16 11.72 0.31 -15.66
N GLN A 17 11.84 0.25 -16.99
CA GLN A 17 11.41 -0.90 -17.81
C GLN A 17 11.83 -2.28 -17.26
N PRO A 18 13.11 -2.55 -16.88
CA PRO A 18 13.48 -3.90 -16.41
C PRO A 18 12.75 -4.33 -15.13
N ILE A 19 12.38 -3.37 -14.27
CA ILE A 19 11.64 -3.64 -13.04
C ILE A 19 10.15 -3.82 -13.33
N ALA A 20 9.61 -3.03 -14.27
CA ALA A 20 8.24 -3.16 -14.77
C ALA A 20 8.01 -4.53 -15.41
N ASP A 21 8.92 -4.99 -16.27
CA ASP A 21 8.87 -6.30 -16.91
C ASP A 21 8.89 -7.43 -15.86
N ALA A 22 9.77 -7.32 -14.85
CA ALA A 22 9.85 -8.29 -13.76
C ALA A 22 8.59 -8.33 -12.89
N ALA A 23 7.89 -7.19 -12.72
CA ALA A 23 6.63 -7.11 -12.01
C ALA A 23 5.48 -7.73 -12.83
N ALA A 24 5.40 -7.39 -14.12
CA ALA A 24 4.42 -7.93 -15.05
C ALA A 24 4.55 -9.46 -15.17
N ALA A 25 5.78 -9.99 -15.24
CA ALA A 25 6.05 -11.43 -15.25
C ALA A 25 5.54 -12.17 -14.00
N LYS A 26 5.30 -11.45 -12.90
CA LYS A 26 4.72 -11.97 -11.65
C LYS A 26 3.21 -11.72 -11.52
N GLY A 27 2.57 -11.21 -12.56
CA GLY A 27 1.14 -10.88 -12.56
C GLY A 27 0.78 -9.62 -11.77
N ILE A 28 1.77 -8.77 -11.44
CA ILE A 28 1.52 -7.47 -10.83
C ILE A 28 1.10 -6.50 -11.94
N LEU A 29 0.07 -5.70 -11.69
CA LEU A 29 -0.40 -4.71 -12.66
C LEU A 29 0.63 -3.59 -12.83
N VAL A 30 0.87 -3.22 -14.08
CA VAL A 30 1.84 -2.21 -14.49
C VAL A 30 1.17 -1.25 -15.46
N ARG A 31 1.34 0.04 -15.23
CA ARG A 31 0.85 1.13 -16.08
C ARG A 31 2.02 1.87 -16.71
N ASP A 32 2.02 1.97 -18.03
CA ASP A 32 3.00 2.76 -18.78
C ASP A 32 2.73 4.26 -18.60
N LEU A 33 3.77 5.03 -18.27
CA LEU A 33 3.72 6.48 -18.12
C LEU A 33 4.44 7.22 -19.27
N GLY A 34 5.06 6.49 -20.20
CA GLY A 34 5.83 7.01 -21.31
C GLY A 34 7.25 7.44 -20.94
N GLU A 35 7.87 8.14 -21.88
CA GLU A 35 9.20 8.72 -21.74
C GLU A 35 9.17 9.94 -20.81
N VAL A 36 10.06 9.97 -19.81
CA VAL A 36 10.11 11.03 -18.80
C VAL A 36 11.52 11.58 -18.69
N ALA A 37 11.65 12.90 -18.90
CA ALA A 37 12.88 13.62 -18.64
C ALA A 37 13.21 13.65 -17.14
N LEU A 38 14.39 13.16 -16.76
CA LEU A 38 14.88 13.21 -15.39
C LEU A 38 15.99 14.24 -15.23
N ARG A 39 16.00 14.91 -14.07
CA ARG A 39 17.06 15.87 -13.74
C ARG A 39 18.45 15.20 -13.81
N SER A 40 19.32 15.78 -14.65
CA SER A 40 20.70 15.33 -14.85
C SER A 40 20.82 13.91 -15.44
N VAL A 41 19.82 13.49 -16.21
CA VAL A 41 19.90 12.34 -17.12
C VAL A 41 19.82 12.90 -18.54
N ALA A 42 20.71 12.43 -19.41
CA ALA A 42 20.86 13.00 -20.75
C ALA A 42 19.63 12.73 -21.63
N ASP A 43 19.14 11.49 -21.58
CA ASP A 43 18.01 11.02 -22.37
C ASP A 43 16.76 10.91 -21.49
N GLU A 44 15.60 11.03 -22.14
CA GLU A 44 14.35 10.59 -21.51
C GLU A 44 14.39 9.07 -21.31
N ILE A 45 13.72 8.61 -20.26
CA ILE A 45 13.63 7.19 -19.97
C ILE A 45 12.17 6.76 -19.82
N PRO A 46 11.82 5.53 -20.24
CA PRO A 46 10.47 5.02 -20.04
C PRO A 46 10.25 4.74 -18.56
N LEU A 47 9.18 5.32 -18.02
CA LEU A 47 8.73 5.07 -16.65
C LEU A 47 7.40 4.35 -16.62
N TYR A 48 7.26 3.53 -15.59
CA TYR A 48 6.09 2.72 -15.34
C TYR A 48 5.66 2.89 -13.90
N GLU A 49 4.35 2.88 -13.67
CA GLU A 49 3.78 2.74 -12.34
C GLU A 49 3.46 1.27 -12.09
N ILE A 50 3.91 0.75 -10.95
CA ILE A 50 3.53 -0.58 -10.48
C ILE A 50 2.37 -0.39 -9.51
N GLU A 51 1.23 -1.01 -9.81
CA GLU A 51 0.10 -1.01 -8.91
C GLU A 51 0.43 -1.93 -7.73
N LEU A 52 0.74 -1.32 -6.59
CA LEU A 52 0.68 -2.02 -5.32
C LEU A 52 -0.77 -2.47 -5.17
N ALA A 53 -0.96 -3.77 -4.89
CA ALA A 53 -2.25 -4.47 -4.86
C ALA A 53 -3.41 -3.53 -4.45
N PRO A 54 -4.57 -3.61 -5.14
CA PRO A 54 -5.68 -2.68 -4.91
C PRO A 54 -5.88 -2.54 -3.42
N SER A 55 -5.85 -1.28 -2.95
CA SER A 55 -5.99 -0.84 -1.56
C SER A 55 -6.23 -2.02 -0.63
N PRO A 56 -5.27 -2.41 0.26
CA PRO A 56 -5.54 -3.48 1.22
C PRO A 56 -6.92 -3.19 1.80
N ASP A 57 -7.84 -4.15 1.71
CA ASP A 57 -9.23 -3.89 2.06
C ASP A 57 -9.21 -3.18 3.43
N PRO A 58 -9.89 -2.02 3.61
CA PRO A 58 -9.72 -1.23 4.83
C PRO A 58 -9.95 -2.05 6.10
N ALA A 59 -10.69 -3.16 6.01
CA ALA A 59 -10.84 -4.14 7.08
C ALA A 59 -9.49 -4.67 7.60
N TRP A 60 -8.47 -4.77 6.76
CA TRP A 60 -7.14 -5.31 7.07
C TRP A 60 -6.23 -4.34 7.83
N ILE A 61 -6.65 -3.08 8.00
CA ILE A 61 -5.88 -2.09 8.76
C ILE A 61 -6.43 -2.00 10.18
N ASP A 62 -5.59 -2.29 11.17
CA ASP A 62 -5.95 -2.16 12.58
C ASP A 62 -6.39 -0.70 12.85
N PRO A 63 -7.62 -0.47 13.36
CA PRO A 63 -8.14 0.88 13.48
C PRO A 63 -7.45 1.69 14.58
N VAL A 64 -6.79 1.01 15.53
CA VAL A 64 -6.07 1.60 16.66
C VAL A 64 -4.66 2.03 16.25
N CYS A 65 -3.87 1.12 15.69
CA CYS A 65 -2.44 1.39 15.43
C CYS A 65 -2.08 1.57 13.94
N LYS A 66 -3.02 1.36 13.02
CA LYS A 66 -2.83 1.45 11.56
C LYS A 66 -1.83 0.45 10.97
N MET A 67 -1.45 -0.58 11.74
CA MET A 67 -0.68 -1.71 11.22
C MET A 67 -1.58 -2.64 10.41
N HIS A 68 -1.01 -3.29 9.40
CA HIS A 68 -1.68 -4.38 8.70
C HIS A 68 -1.92 -5.53 9.68
N ALA A 69 -3.17 -5.87 9.94
CA ALA A 69 -3.52 -7.00 10.80
C ALA A 69 -3.23 -8.30 10.04
N PRO A 70 -2.31 -9.16 10.48
CA PRO A 70 -1.99 -10.36 9.73
C PRO A 70 -3.12 -11.40 9.81
N TYR A 71 -3.42 -11.95 8.63
CA TYR A 71 -4.52 -12.88 8.31
C TYR A 71 -4.74 -14.06 9.27
N ALA A 72 -3.72 -14.54 10.00
CA ALA A 72 -3.76 -15.88 10.61
C ALA A 72 -3.71 -15.92 12.14
N SER A 73 -3.21 -14.88 12.82
CA SER A 73 -2.95 -14.93 14.26
C SER A 73 -3.92 -14.11 15.12
N TYR A 74 -4.86 -13.40 14.51
CA TYR A 74 -5.71 -12.44 15.21
C TYR A 74 -7.21 -12.69 15.08
N ARG A 75 -7.96 -12.18 16.06
CA ARG A 75 -9.41 -12.33 16.17
C ARG A 75 -10.12 -11.11 15.56
N ARG A 76 -11.12 -11.40 14.72
CA ARG A 76 -12.12 -10.41 14.29
C ARG A 76 -13.03 -10.08 15.47
N ALA A 77 -13.44 -8.82 15.62
CA ALA A 77 -14.61 -8.50 16.44
C ALA A 77 -15.85 -9.14 15.79
N ALA A 78 -16.19 -10.36 16.21
CA ALA A 78 -17.27 -11.13 15.60
C ALA A 78 -18.66 -10.53 15.90
N PRO A 79 -19.66 -10.70 15.02
CA PRO A 79 -19.56 -11.35 13.69
C PRO A 79 -19.10 -10.40 12.57
N GLU A 80 -19.27 -9.08 12.74
CA GLU A 80 -18.94 -8.04 11.74
C GLU A 80 -18.22 -6.86 12.41
N GLY A 81 -16.90 -6.88 12.40
CA GLY A 81 -16.08 -5.86 13.03
C GLY A 81 -14.63 -5.86 12.53
N PRO A 82 -13.83 -4.87 12.90
CA PRO A 82 -12.48 -4.70 12.37
C PRO A 82 -11.53 -5.81 12.81
N TRP A 83 -10.46 -6.00 12.05
CA TRP A 83 -9.33 -6.83 12.44
C TRP A 83 -8.37 -6.05 13.34
N PHE A 84 -7.71 -6.74 14.27
CA PHE A 84 -6.71 -6.16 15.16
C PHE A 84 -5.38 -6.85 14.99
N CYS A 85 -4.28 -6.10 15.04
CA CYS A 85 -2.92 -6.64 14.97
C CYS A 85 -2.43 -7.16 16.34
N SER A 86 -3.23 -7.04 17.41
CA SER A 86 -2.90 -7.53 18.76
C SER A 86 -4.11 -7.51 19.70
N PRO A 87 -4.12 -8.32 20.78
CA PRO A 87 -5.14 -8.23 21.83
C PRO A 87 -5.21 -6.85 22.51
N ARG A 88 -4.09 -6.12 22.54
CA ARG A 88 -4.02 -4.77 23.11
C ARG A 88 -4.80 -3.77 22.28
N CYS A 89 -4.73 -3.87 20.95
CA CYS A 89 -5.51 -3.02 20.05
C CYS A 89 -7.00 -3.37 20.13
N GLU A 90 -7.35 -4.65 20.21
CA GLU A 90 -8.73 -5.08 20.43
C GLU A 90 -9.30 -4.51 21.75
N GLU A 91 -8.55 -4.60 22.85
CA GLU A 91 -8.98 -4.06 24.14
C GLU A 91 -9.11 -2.54 24.14
N ALA A 92 -8.16 -1.82 23.53
CA ALA A 92 -8.23 -0.38 23.37
C ALA A 92 -9.46 0.04 22.57
N TYR A 93 -9.74 -0.65 21.46
CA TYR A 93 -10.94 -0.41 20.65
C TYR A 93 -12.21 -0.69 21.44
N ARG A 94 -12.27 -1.79 22.20
CA ARG A 94 -13.44 -2.14 23.03
C ARG A 94 -13.75 -1.10 24.10
N LYS A 95 -12.71 -0.46 24.68
CA LYS A 95 -12.87 0.58 25.70
C LYS A 95 -13.44 1.88 25.13
N SER A 96 -13.00 2.26 23.92
CA SER A 96 -13.40 3.53 23.30
C SER A 96 -13.53 3.42 21.77
N PRO A 97 -14.56 2.74 21.24
CA PRO A 97 -14.71 2.55 19.79
C PRO A 97 -14.79 3.87 19.01
N GLN A 98 -15.40 4.90 19.61
CA GLN A 98 -15.60 6.20 18.97
C GLN A 98 -14.28 6.97 18.75
N ALA A 99 -13.20 6.58 19.43
CA ALA A 99 -11.87 7.18 19.23
C ALA A 99 -11.18 6.67 17.96
N TYR A 100 -11.69 5.58 17.36
CA TYR A 100 -11.07 4.91 16.22
C TYR A 100 -12.05 4.77 15.05
N PRO A 101 -12.32 5.87 14.30
CA PRO A 101 -13.18 5.83 13.14
C PRO A 101 -12.62 4.85 12.10
N LEU A 102 -13.48 3.95 11.62
CA LEU A 102 -13.14 3.04 10.53
C LEU A 102 -13.18 3.83 9.22
N ALA A 103 -12.15 3.68 8.39
CA ALA A 103 -12.21 4.13 7.02
C ALA A 103 -13.25 3.28 6.28
N ARG A 104 -14.20 3.93 5.60
CA ARG A 104 -15.13 3.27 4.68
C ARG A 104 -14.43 2.95 3.37
#